data_AF-X0VDU5-F1
#
_entry.id   AF-X0VDU5-F1
#
_cell.length_a   1.000
_cell.length_b   1.000
_cell.length_c   1.000
_cell.angle_alpha   90.00
_cell.angle_beta   90.00
_cell.angle_gamma   90.00
#
_symmetry.space_group_name_H-M   'P 1'
#
loop_
_entity.id
_entity.type
_entity.pdbx_description
1 polymer ?
#
loop_
_entity_poly.entity_id
_entity_poly.type
_entity_poly.pdbx_seq_one_letter_code
_entity_poly.pdbx_strand_id
1 'polypeptide(L)'
;RGQWVEDTYTEGHITYEYISDFDILVLTRLKKTANNHSKQSTVDNLIIQHKAIKTPVSVIYHSVGQVNYRLKEGRYFFSDIKKEGILLYDSAKLKLGRICKPGPKKRKQIAKEDFKEWFASAKEFYAAYNFHLKRRKYKEAAFQLHQATERFYSTTLLVFTGYKGKRHNIEKRGRQVSGYDTAFLKVFPRATKEQDEMFKLLKKAYIDARYKKEYKITKKQLEYLAKRVKLLQRLTKKICKEKIESFV
;
A
#
# COMPACT_ATOMS: atom_id res chain seq x y z
N ARG A 1 1.80 -6.60 16.73
CA ARG A 1 0.61 -6.45 17.60
C ARG A 1 -0.05 -7.81 17.72
N GLY A 2 -0.33 -8.28 18.94
CA GLY A 2 -0.72 -9.67 19.27
C GLY A 2 -2.18 -10.05 19.05
N GLN A 3 -2.85 -9.47 18.05
CA GLN A 3 -4.12 -9.98 17.53
C GLN A 3 -3.85 -10.37 16.09
N TRP A 4 -3.25 -11.55 15.91
CA TRP A 4 -3.20 -12.15 14.59
C TRP A 4 -4.64 -12.52 14.24
N VAL A 5 -5.08 -12.04 13.09
CA VAL A 5 -6.39 -12.30 12.51
C VAL A 5 -6.15 -13.09 11.24
N GLU A 6 -6.63 -14.33 11.25
CA GLU A 6 -7.00 -15.09 10.07
C GLU A 6 -8.52 -15.03 10.01
N ASP A 7 -9.05 -14.04 9.30
CA ASP A 7 -10.49 -13.87 9.16
C ASP A 7 -10.90 -14.31 7.76
N THR A 8 -11.81 -15.26 7.72
CA THR A 8 -12.41 -15.76 6.49
C THR A 8 -13.90 -15.48 6.59
N TYR A 9 -14.39 -14.48 5.87
CA TYR A 9 -15.82 -14.20 5.81
C TYR A 9 -16.37 -14.53 4.43
N THR A 10 -17.56 -15.12 4.41
CA THR A 10 -18.25 -15.48 3.17
C THR A 10 -19.46 -14.57 3.02
N GLU A 11 -19.55 -13.87 1.88
CA GLU A 11 -20.71 -13.05 1.50
C GLU A 11 -21.28 -13.61 0.19
N GLY A 12 -22.42 -14.31 0.28
CA GLY A 12 -22.97 -15.07 -0.84
C GLY A 12 -22.08 -16.26 -1.21
N HIS A 13 -21.62 -16.32 -2.46
CA HIS A 13 -20.72 -17.36 -2.99
C HIS A 13 -19.24 -16.92 -3.01
N ILE A 14 -18.91 -15.79 -2.36
CA ILE A 14 -17.58 -15.17 -2.39
C ILE A 14 -16.96 -15.28 -0.99
N THR A 15 -15.87 -16.02 -0.89
CA THR A 15 -15.05 -16.08 0.32
C THR A 15 -13.96 -15.02 0.26
N TYR A 16 -13.92 -14.17 1.27
CA TYR A 16 -12.90 -13.16 1.48
C TYR A 16 -12.01 -13.60 2.63
N GLU A 17 -10.71 -13.69 2.37
CA GLU A 17 -9.72 -14.09 3.35
C GLU A 17 -8.78 -12.92 3.65
N TYR A 18 -8.62 -12.62 4.93
CA TYR A 18 -7.57 -11.76 5.45
C TYR A 18 -6.65 -12.59 6.34
N ILE A 19 -5.42 -12.77 5.86
CA ILE A 19 -4.33 -13.34 6.64
C ILE A 19 -3.45 -12.19 7.09
N SER A 20 -3.24 -12.07 8.40
CA SER A 20 -2.28 -11.12 8.97
C SER A 20 -0.90 -11.31 8.37
N ASP A 21 -0.20 -10.22 8.10
CA ASP A 21 1.17 -10.24 7.58
C ASP A 21 2.19 -9.73 8.61
N PHE A 22 3.45 -10.10 8.41
CA PHE A 22 4.57 -9.54 9.18
C PHE A 22 5.28 -8.46 8.38
N ASP A 23 5.35 -7.24 8.92
CA ASP A 23 6.23 -6.18 8.43
C ASP A 23 7.54 -6.17 9.26
N ILE A 24 8.67 -6.48 8.63
CA ILE A 24 10.01 -6.46 9.23
C ILE A 24 10.74 -5.20 8.79
N LEU A 25 11.10 -4.33 9.75
CA LEU A 25 11.97 -3.18 9.49
C LEU A 25 13.43 -3.57 9.64
N VAL A 26 14.18 -3.54 8.53
CA VAL A 26 15.63 -3.72 8.51
C VAL A 26 16.32 -2.36 8.52
N LEU A 27 17.11 -2.12 9.57
CA LEU A 27 17.93 -0.92 9.73
C LEU A 27 19.33 -1.15 9.18
N THR A 28 19.73 -0.33 8.20
CA THR A 28 21.10 -0.33 7.68
C THR A 28 21.89 0.87 8.19
N ARG A 29 23.21 0.78 8.20
CA ARG A 29 24.08 1.94 8.45
C ARG A 29 23.92 3.00 7.35
N LEU A 30 24.01 2.58 6.09
CA LEU A 30 24.07 3.47 4.94
C LEU A 30 22.77 3.45 4.12
N LYS A 31 22.36 4.65 3.65
CA LYS A 31 21.21 4.84 2.75
C LYS A 31 21.37 4.09 1.43
N LYS A 32 22.61 3.98 0.90
CA LYS A 32 22.91 3.21 -0.32
C LYS A 32 22.54 1.73 -0.16
N THR A 33 22.87 1.13 0.98
CA THR A 33 22.48 -0.26 1.30
C THR A 33 20.97 -0.41 1.40
N ALA A 34 20.30 0.51 2.11
CA ALA A 34 18.85 0.49 2.24
C ALA A 34 18.11 0.65 0.91
N ASN A 35 18.71 1.27 -0.12
CA ASN A 35 18.10 1.43 -1.45
C ASN A 35 18.64 0.44 -2.50
N ASN A 36 19.41 -0.58 -2.10
CA ASN A 36 19.92 -1.57 -3.05
C ASN A 36 18.80 -2.53 -3.46
N HIS A 37 18.10 -2.20 -4.54
CA HIS A 37 16.97 -2.97 -5.04
C HIS A 37 17.31 -4.43 -5.39
N SER A 38 18.51 -4.70 -5.91
CA SER A 38 18.95 -6.07 -6.21
C SER A 38 19.00 -6.92 -4.95
N LYS A 39 19.70 -6.44 -3.90
CA LYS A 39 19.77 -7.14 -2.61
C LYS A 39 18.40 -7.31 -1.95
N GLN A 40 17.56 -6.28 -2.02
CA GLN A 40 16.19 -6.37 -1.50
C GLN A 40 15.42 -7.49 -2.20
N SER A 41 15.43 -7.51 -3.53
CA SER A 41 14.75 -8.54 -4.32
C SER A 41 15.27 -9.94 -4.01
N THR A 42 16.59 -10.11 -3.80
CA THR A 42 17.16 -11.38 -3.37
C THR A 42 16.54 -11.86 -2.05
N VAL A 43 16.46 -10.99 -1.04
CA VAL A 43 15.87 -11.34 0.26
C VAL A 43 14.37 -11.61 0.13
N ASP A 44 13.63 -10.79 -0.63
CA ASP A 44 12.20 -11.03 -0.85
C ASP A 44 11.95 -12.39 -1.54
N ASN A 45 12.76 -12.74 -2.53
CA ASN A 45 12.65 -14.01 -3.24
C ASN A 45 12.96 -15.20 -2.32
N LEU A 46 13.98 -15.08 -1.46
CA LEU A 46 14.30 -16.11 -0.47
C LEU A 46 13.13 -16.33 0.49
N ILE A 47 12.50 -15.25 0.98
CA ILE A 47 11.32 -15.33 1.85
C ILE A 47 10.17 -16.03 1.13
N ILE A 48 9.88 -15.67 -0.12
CA ILE A 48 8.79 -16.24 -0.92
C ILE A 48 9.01 -17.73 -1.20
N GLN A 49 10.26 -18.15 -1.43
CA GLN A 49 10.60 -19.54 -1.76
C GLN A 49 10.72 -20.43 -0.51
N HIS A 50 10.82 -19.85 0.69
CA HIS A 50 11.05 -20.60 1.92
C HIS A 50 9.77 -21.31 2.39
N LYS A 51 9.69 -22.63 2.20
CA LYS A 51 8.49 -23.46 2.45
C LYS A 51 7.91 -23.35 3.88
N ALA A 52 8.75 -23.06 4.86
CA ALA A 52 8.32 -22.91 6.26
C ALA A 52 7.61 -21.57 6.55
N ILE A 53 7.80 -20.55 5.71
CA ILE A 53 7.15 -19.25 5.87
C ILE A 53 5.77 -19.36 5.23
N LYS A 54 4.74 -19.60 6.04
CA LYS A 54 3.34 -19.66 5.60
C LYS A 54 2.69 -18.28 5.59
N THR A 55 3.00 -17.47 6.60
CA THR A 55 2.48 -16.11 6.74
C THR A 55 3.21 -15.15 5.79
N PRO A 56 2.51 -14.28 5.06
CA PRO A 56 3.16 -13.28 4.22
C PRO A 56 4.10 -12.38 5.03
N VAL A 57 5.35 -12.24 4.56
CA VAL A 57 6.35 -11.37 5.18
C VAL A 57 6.74 -10.25 4.22
N SER A 58 6.81 -9.04 4.75
CA SER A 58 7.14 -7.81 4.06
C SER A 58 8.36 -7.18 4.71
N VAL A 59 9.43 -7.00 3.95
CA VAL A 59 10.63 -6.33 4.46
C VAL A 59 10.66 -4.86 4.05
N ILE A 60 10.93 -3.99 5.01
CA ILE A 60 11.03 -2.55 4.86
C ILE A 60 12.46 -2.15 5.20
N TYR A 61 13.14 -1.51 4.25
CA TYR A 61 14.54 -1.14 4.39
C TYR A 61 14.70 0.36 4.57
N HIS A 62 15.36 0.79 5.65
CA HIS A 62 15.77 2.18 5.85
C HIS A 62 17.14 2.24 6.51
N SER A 63 17.89 3.31 6.25
CA SER A 63 19.06 3.58 7.07
C SER A 63 18.67 4.14 8.44
N VAL A 64 19.52 3.94 9.44
CA VAL A 64 19.33 4.50 10.78
C VAL A 64 19.13 6.03 10.74
N GLY A 65 19.86 6.73 9.86
CA GLY A 65 19.70 8.17 9.66
C GLY A 65 18.31 8.55 9.13
N GLN A 66 17.76 7.79 8.19
CA GLN A 66 16.39 8.04 7.69
C GLN A 66 15.33 7.79 8.76
N VAL A 67 15.52 6.76 9.59
CA VAL A 67 14.60 6.48 10.69
C VAL A 67 14.69 7.57 11.75
N ASN A 68 15.89 7.98 12.15
CA ASN A 68 16.09 9.04 13.14
C ASN A 68 15.52 10.37 12.68
N TYR A 69 15.69 10.73 11.40
CA TYR A 69 15.04 11.91 10.83
C TYR A 69 13.51 11.82 10.97
N ARG A 70 12.91 10.69 10.62
CA ARG A 70 11.45 10.50 10.70
C ARG A 70 10.91 10.41 12.13
N LEU A 71 11.71 9.91 13.07
CA LEU A 71 11.41 9.95 14.51
C LEU A 71 11.39 11.38 15.03
N LYS A 72 12.30 12.24 14.54
CA LYS A 72 12.33 13.67 14.86
C LYS A 72 11.12 14.42 14.27
N GLU A 73 10.73 14.08 13.04
CA GLU A 73 9.52 14.59 12.37
C GLU A 73 8.21 14.03 12.96
N GLY A 74 8.32 13.04 13.86
CA GLY A 74 7.18 12.43 14.51
C GLY A 74 6.28 11.60 13.60
N ARG A 75 6.85 10.97 12.57
CA ARG A 75 6.11 10.03 11.71
C ARG A 75 5.71 8.78 12.52
N TYR A 76 4.41 8.48 12.57
CA TYR A 76 3.84 7.47 13.47
C TYR A 76 4.37 6.09 13.21
N PHE A 77 4.48 5.68 11.95
CA PHE A 77 5.02 4.38 11.55
C PHE A 77 6.33 4.04 12.28
N PHE A 78 7.31 4.95 12.31
CA PHE A 78 8.60 4.70 12.98
C PHE A 78 8.52 4.86 14.49
N SER A 79 7.68 5.79 14.96
CA SER A 79 7.47 6.02 16.38
C SER A 79 6.84 4.79 17.04
N ASP A 80 5.81 4.22 16.42
CA ASP A 80 5.09 3.06 16.91
C ASP A 80 5.93 1.79 16.80
N ILE A 81 6.72 1.61 15.73
CA ILE A 81 7.71 0.52 15.69
C ILE A 81 8.72 0.64 16.83
N LYS A 82 9.21 1.85 17.16
CA LYS A 82 10.14 2.01 18.28
C LYS A 82 9.49 1.72 19.65
N LYS A 83 8.18 1.91 19.77
CA LYS A 83 7.41 1.71 21.03
C LYS A 83 6.89 0.29 21.21
N GLU A 84 6.45 -0.33 20.12
CA GLU A 84 5.66 -1.58 20.11
C GLU A 84 6.33 -2.69 19.28
N GLY A 85 7.41 -2.38 18.57
CA GLY A 85 8.12 -3.34 17.73
C GLY A 85 8.87 -4.38 18.54
N ILE A 86 8.90 -5.61 18.02
CA ILE A 86 9.66 -6.72 18.60
C ILE A 86 11.06 -6.71 17.99
N LEU A 87 12.09 -6.65 18.84
CA LEU A 87 13.48 -6.69 18.40
C LEU A 87 13.83 -8.13 18.00
N LEU A 88 14.05 -8.36 16.70
CA LEU A 88 14.43 -9.67 16.17
C LEU A 88 15.95 -9.87 16.13
N TYR A 89 16.71 -8.79 15.95
CA TYR A 89 18.16 -8.82 15.85
C TYR A 89 18.75 -7.44 16.18
N ASP A 90 19.83 -7.41 16.97
CA ASP A 90 20.63 -6.21 17.21
C ASP A 90 22.12 -6.47 16.98
N SER A 91 22.75 -5.55 16.23
CA SER A 91 24.19 -5.55 16.00
C SER A 91 24.98 -4.77 17.06
N ALA A 92 24.28 -4.09 17.99
CA ALA A 92 24.79 -3.13 18.96
C ALA A 92 25.48 -1.88 18.36
N LYS A 93 25.54 -1.74 17.03
CA LYS A 93 26.23 -0.66 16.32
C LYS A 93 25.33 0.50 15.91
N LEU A 94 24.01 0.35 15.97
CA LEU A 94 23.03 1.34 15.51
C LEU A 94 22.16 1.80 16.67
N LYS A 95 21.94 3.11 16.80
CA LYS A 95 21.07 3.69 17.84
C LYS A 95 19.94 4.50 17.23
N LEU A 96 18.71 4.23 17.67
CA LEU A 96 17.52 4.99 17.30
C LEU A 96 17.37 6.25 18.17
N GLY A 97 17.21 7.40 17.51
CA GLY A 97 17.01 8.70 18.16
C GLY A 97 15.73 8.80 18.99
N ARG A 98 15.61 9.85 19.82
CA ARG A 98 14.42 10.07 20.65
C ARG A 98 13.16 10.22 19.78
N ILE A 99 12.04 9.73 20.28
CA ILE A 99 10.74 9.87 19.62
C ILE A 99 10.22 11.28 19.89
N CYS A 100 9.99 12.05 18.84
CA CYS A 100 9.18 13.26 18.92
C CYS A 100 7.73 12.84 18.60
N LYS A 101 6.85 12.74 19.61
CA LYS A 101 5.44 12.47 19.31
C LYS A 101 4.75 13.80 18.99
N PRO A 102 4.23 14.02 17.77
CA PRO A 102 3.41 15.18 17.52
C PRO A 102 2.15 15.08 18.37
N GLY A 103 1.78 16.16 19.04
CA GLY A 103 0.49 16.25 19.74
C GLY A 103 -0.67 15.97 18.77
N PRO A 104 -1.83 15.48 19.25
CA PRO A 104 -2.95 15.09 18.38
C PRO A 104 -3.34 16.12 17.32
N LYS A 105 -3.31 17.42 17.68
CA LYS A 105 -3.54 18.54 16.74
C LYS A 105 -2.57 18.53 15.55
N LYS A 106 -1.28 18.36 15.81
CA LYS A 106 -0.27 18.27 14.73
C LYS A 106 -0.47 17.00 13.91
N ARG A 107 -0.93 15.90 14.53
CA ARG A 107 -1.24 14.68 13.78
C ARG A 107 -2.39 14.84 12.82
N LYS A 108 -3.48 15.45 13.32
CA LYS A 108 -4.63 15.82 12.52
C LYS A 108 -4.24 16.71 11.35
N GLN A 109 -3.36 17.69 11.59
CA GLN A 109 -2.86 18.57 10.54
C GLN A 109 -2.09 17.78 9.45
N ILE A 110 -1.09 16.98 9.83
CA ILE A 110 -0.30 16.20 8.86
C ILE A 110 -1.19 15.27 8.05
N ALA A 111 -2.12 14.56 8.70
CA ALA A 111 -3.04 13.65 8.03
C ALA A 111 -4.00 14.39 7.07
N LYS A 112 -4.45 15.60 7.42
CA LYS A 112 -5.25 16.46 6.53
C LYS A 112 -4.46 16.90 5.30
N GLU A 113 -3.21 17.31 5.48
CA GLU A 113 -2.31 17.72 4.40
C GLU A 113 -2.03 16.55 3.45
N ASP A 114 -1.61 15.41 4.00
CA ASP A 114 -1.37 14.17 3.25
C ASP A 114 -2.64 13.74 2.49
N PHE A 115 -3.81 13.76 3.14
CA PHE A 115 -5.09 13.42 2.48
C PHE A 115 -5.40 14.37 1.32
N LYS A 116 -5.31 15.68 1.55
CA LYS A 116 -5.63 16.70 0.54
C LYS A 116 -4.78 16.52 -0.71
N GLU A 117 -3.46 16.38 -0.54
CA GLU A 117 -2.51 16.25 -1.65
C GLU A 117 -2.71 14.92 -2.40
N TRP A 118 -2.67 13.80 -1.67
CA TRP A 118 -2.63 12.47 -2.30
C TRP A 118 -3.98 12.05 -2.87
N PHE A 119 -5.07 12.37 -2.18
CA PHE A 119 -6.41 12.08 -2.69
C PHE A 119 -6.73 12.91 -3.93
N ALA A 120 -6.31 14.19 -3.97
CA ALA A 120 -6.46 15.03 -5.15
C ALA A 120 -5.67 14.45 -6.33
N SER A 121 -4.39 14.13 -6.13
CA SER A 121 -3.56 13.49 -7.16
C SER A 121 -4.17 12.18 -7.68
N ALA A 122 -4.73 11.34 -6.81
CA ALA A 122 -5.41 10.10 -7.22
C ALA A 122 -6.61 10.36 -8.15
N LYS A 123 -7.38 11.43 -7.90
CA LYS A 123 -8.49 11.83 -8.77
C LYS A 123 -8.00 12.29 -10.14
N GLU A 124 -6.88 12.99 -10.23
CA GLU A 124 -6.30 13.42 -11.50
C GLU A 124 -5.90 12.22 -12.36
N PHE A 125 -5.32 11.17 -11.77
CA PHE A 125 -5.06 9.92 -12.48
C PHE A 125 -6.35 9.24 -12.97
N TYR A 126 -7.42 9.28 -12.17
CA TYR A 126 -8.73 8.78 -12.62
C TYR A 126 -9.33 9.63 -13.76
N ALA A 127 -9.14 10.96 -13.73
CA ALA A 127 -9.53 11.84 -14.82
C ALA A 127 -8.75 11.54 -16.10
N ALA A 128 -7.43 11.33 -15.99
CA ALA A 128 -6.57 10.91 -17.09
C ALA A 128 -7.01 9.56 -17.69
N TYR A 129 -7.41 8.59 -16.86
CA TYR A 129 -8.04 7.35 -17.33
C TYR A 129 -9.24 7.65 -18.25
N ASN A 130 -10.17 8.51 -17.83
CA ASN A 130 -11.36 8.83 -18.65
C ASN A 130 -10.97 9.50 -19.97
N PHE A 131 -9.97 10.38 -19.95
CA PHE A 131 -9.44 11.01 -21.16
C PHE A 131 -8.89 9.97 -22.15
N HIS A 132 -8.05 9.04 -21.70
CA HIS A 132 -7.50 7.99 -22.56
C HIS A 132 -8.58 7.00 -23.05
N LEU A 133 -9.55 6.67 -22.19
CA LEU A 133 -10.67 5.80 -22.55
C LEU A 133 -11.48 6.37 -23.72
N LYS A 134 -11.84 7.66 -23.67
CA LYS A 134 -12.59 8.34 -24.75
C LYS A 134 -11.85 8.31 -26.09
N ARG A 135 -10.52 8.35 -26.05
CA ARG A 135 -9.65 8.28 -27.24
C ARG A 135 -9.31 6.86 -27.68
N ARG A 136 -9.96 5.85 -27.08
CA ARG A 136 -9.69 4.41 -27.31
C ARG A 136 -8.24 3.99 -27.06
N LYS A 137 -7.51 4.77 -26.24
CA LYS A 137 -6.12 4.49 -25.81
C LYS A 137 -6.15 3.58 -24.57
N TYR A 138 -6.50 2.31 -24.77
CA TYR A 138 -6.83 1.40 -23.68
C TYR A 138 -5.63 1.02 -22.80
N LYS A 139 -4.42 0.91 -23.37
CA LYS A 139 -3.21 0.60 -22.59
C LYS A 139 -2.88 1.74 -21.63
N GLU A 140 -2.91 2.97 -22.13
CA GLU A 140 -2.67 4.17 -21.35
C GLU A 140 -3.78 4.38 -20.32
N ALA A 141 -5.03 4.13 -20.67
CA ALA A 141 -6.14 4.14 -19.73
C ALA A 141 -5.90 3.15 -18.57
N ALA A 142 -5.50 1.91 -18.86
CA ALA A 142 -5.17 0.91 -17.83
C ALA A 142 -4.03 1.37 -16.92
N PHE A 143 -2.99 1.97 -17.50
CA PHE A 143 -1.86 2.53 -16.75
C PHE A 143 -2.30 3.64 -15.79
N GLN A 144 -3.11 4.60 -16.25
CA GLN A 144 -3.62 5.68 -15.38
C GLN A 144 -4.52 5.12 -14.28
N LEU A 145 -5.30 4.08 -14.58
CA LEU A 145 -6.16 3.44 -13.60
C LEU A 145 -5.37 2.69 -12.52
N HIS A 146 -4.23 2.09 -12.89
CA HIS A 146 -3.27 1.54 -11.93
C HIS A 146 -2.70 2.65 -11.02
N GLN A 147 -2.27 3.78 -11.60
CA GLN A 147 -1.74 4.91 -10.84
C GLN A 147 -2.77 5.47 -9.85
N ALA A 148 -4.02 5.62 -10.27
CA ALA A 148 -5.12 6.03 -9.40
C ALA A 148 -5.30 5.07 -8.23
N THR A 149 -5.29 3.76 -8.51
CA THR A 149 -5.38 2.71 -7.48
C THR A 149 -4.25 2.81 -6.46
N GLU A 150 -3.01 2.95 -6.93
CA GLU A 150 -1.85 3.06 -6.05
C GLU A 150 -1.91 4.33 -5.18
N ARG A 151 -2.36 5.45 -5.74
CA ARG A 151 -2.48 6.73 -5.05
C ARG A 151 -3.59 6.71 -4.00
N PHE A 152 -4.73 6.08 -4.26
CA PHE A 152 -5.78 5.89 -3.25
C PHE A 152 -5.28 5.06 -2.07
N TYR A 153 -4.63 3.91 -2.32
CA TYR A 153 -4.03 3.15 -1.22
C TYR A 153 -2.95 3.93 -0.48
N SER A 154 -2.10 4.67 -1.20
CA SER A 154 -1.07 5.52 -0.58
C SER A 154 -1.68 6.61 0.31
N THR A 155 -2.82 7.17 -0.08
CA THR A 155 -3.57 8.15 0.72
C THR A 155 -3.96 7.53 2.07
N THR A 156 -4.57 6.34 2.06
CA THR A 156 -4.93 5.62 3.28
C THR A 156 -3.72 5.34 4.15
N LEU A 157 -2.63 4.81 3.58
CA LEU A 157 -1.41 4.51 4.33
C LEU A 157 -0.82 5.76 4.99
N LEU A 158 -0.79 6.89 4.30
CA LEU A 158 -0.28 8.15 4.84
C LEU A 158 -1.18 8.68 5.97
N VAL A 159 -2.50 8.67 5.80
CA VAL A 159 -3.42 9.13 6.84
C VAL A 159 -3.33 8.28 8.11
N PHE A 160 -3.20 6.96 7.96
CA PHE A 160 -3.16 6.05 9.10
C PHE A 160 -1.79 6.00 9.78
N THR A 161 -0.70 6.08 9.02
CA THR A 161 0.64 5.77 9.53
C THR A 161 1.65 6.91 9.35
N GLY A 162 1.33 7.92 8.55
CA GLY A 162 2.28 8.95 8.11
C GLY A 162 3.39 8.40 7.20
N TYR A 163 3.23 7.18 6.68
CA TYR A 163 4.25 6.51 5.89
C TYR A 163 3.63 5.75 4.72
N LYS A 164 4.37 5.71 3.61
CA LYS A 164 4.11 4.78 2.52
C LYS A 164 5.43 4.18 2.04
N GLY A 165 5.43 2.88 1.80
CA GLY A 165 6.56 2.20 1.19
C GLY A 165 6.86 2.73 -0.22
N LYS A 166 8.11 2.57 -0.66
CA LYS A 166 8.58 2.95 -2.01
C LYS A 166 8.15 1.97 -3.11
N ARG A 167 7.64 0.79 -2.78
CA ARG A 167 7.29 -0.23 -3.76
C ARG A 167 5.89 0.02 -4.34
N HIS A 168 5.81 -0.02 -5.67
CA HIS A 168 4.59 0.23 -6.46
C HIS A 168 3.79 -1.06 -6.72
N ASN A 169 3.51 -1.85 -5.67
CA ASN A 169 2.73 -3.08 -5.80
C ASN A 169 1.34 -2.90 -5.17
N ILE A 170 0.33 -2.71 -6.02
CA ILE A 170 -1.06 -2.48 -5.60
C ILE A 170 -1.68 -3.64 -4.83
N GLU A 171 -1.20 -4.87 -5.02
CA GLU A 171 -1.68 -6.03 -4.28
C GLU A 171 -1.21 -5.99 -2.82
N LYS A 172 0.08 -5.71 -2.64
CA LYS A 172 0.67 -5.53 -1.31
C LYS A 172 0.02 -4.35 -0.58
N ARG A 173 -0.13 -3.21 -1.27
CA ARG A 173 -0.80 -2.03 -0.71
C ARG A 173 -2.26 -2.33 -0.33
N GLY A 174 -2.97 -3.09 -1.16
CA GLY A 174 -4.35 -3.55 -0.89
C GLY A 174 -4.45 -4.35 0.40
N ARG A 175 -3.55 -5.32 0.62
CA ARG A 175 -3.47 -6.08 1.88
C ARG A 175 -3.20 -5.19 3.08
N GLN A 176 -2.23 -4.29 2.98
CA GLN A 176 -1.87 -3.38 4.06
C GLN A 176 -3.04 -2.48 4.48
N VAL A 177 -3.78 -1.89 3.52
CA VAL A 177 -4.94 -1.06 3.87
C VAL A 177 -6.10 -1.87 4.41
N SER A 178 -6.22 -3.14 4.01
CA SER A 178 -7.27 -4.04 4.51
C SER A 178 -7.09 -4.40 5.98
N GLY A 179 -5.85 -4.34 6.50
CA GLY A 179 -5.58 -4.46 7.94
C GLY A 179 -6.02 -3.24 8.76
N TYR A 180 -6.34 -2.12 8.12
CA TYR A 180 -6.94 -0.96 8.81
C TYR A 180 -8.46 -0.92 8.71
N ASP A 181 -9.02 -1.42 7.61
CA ASP A 181 -10.46 -1.53 7.40
C ASP A 181 -10.77 -2.64 6.38
N THR A 182 -11.56 -3.63 6.80
CA THR A 182 -11.87 -4.83 5.99
C THR A 182 -12.70 -4.51 4.74
N ALA A 183 -13.33 -3.33 4.65
CA ALA A 183 -14.05 -2.90 3.45
C ALA A 183 -13.13 -2.79 2.22
N PHE A 184 -11.83 -2.61 2.41
CA PHE A 184 -10.87 -2.61 1.29
C PHE A 184 -10.75 -3.98 0.60
N LEU A 185 -11.00 -5.10 1.30
CA LEU A 185 -11.04 -6.45 0.70
C LEU A 185 -12.12 -6.54 -0.37
N LYS A 186 -13.22 -5.84 -0.17
CA LYS A 186 -14.34 -5.80 -1.11
C LYS A 186 -14.01 -5.01 -2.37
N VAL A 187 -12.89 -4.28 -2.48
CA VAL A 187 -12.60 -3.42 -3.64
C VAL A 187 -12.21 -4.21 -4.88
N PHE A 188 -11.35 -5.21 -4.77
CA PHE A 188 -10.95 -6.06 -5.89
C PHE A 188 -11.18 -7.52 -5.49
N PRO A 189 -12.41 -8.04 -5.68
CA PRO A 189 -12.71 -9.41 -5.33
C PRO A 189 -11.88 -10.35 -6.23
N ARG A 190 -11.62 -11.55 -5.72
CA ARG A 190 -10.74 -12.55 -6.35
C ARG A 190 -11.39 -13.94 -6.35
N ALA A 191 -12.70 -14.03 -6.16
CA ALA A 191 -13.40 -15.29 -5.99
C ALA A 191 -13.66 -16.04 -7.30
N THR A 192 -13.82 -15.33 -8.41
CA THR A 192 -13.91 -15.98 -9.73
C THR A 192 -12.61 -15.81 -10.51
N LYS A 193 -12.36 -16.73 -11.45
CA LYS A 193 -11.21 -16.67 -12.35
C LYS A 193 -11.18 -15.35 -13.12
N GLU A 194 -12.34 -14.88 -13.58
CA GLU A 194 -12.48 -13.61 -14.30
C GLU A 194 -12.10 -12.42 -13.40
N GLN A 195 -12.54 -12.41 -12.15
CA GLN A 195 -12.19 -11.36 -11.19
C GLN A 195 -10.67 -11.33 -10.90
N ASP A 196 -10.09 -12.52 -10.70
CA ASP A 196 -8.65 -12.69 -10.53
C ASP A 196 -7.85 -12.20 -11.75
N GLU A 197 -8.29 -12.54 -12.96
CA GLU A 197 -7.69 -12.08 -14.21
C GLU A 197 -7.81 -10.56 -14.38
N MET A 198 -8.94 -9.95 -14.00
CA MET A 198 -9.12 -8.50 -14.07
C MET A 198 -8.10 -7.76 -13.20
N PHE A 199 -7.93 -8.18 -11.94
CA PHE A 199 -6.95 -7.54 -11.07
C PHE A 199 -5.51 -7.82 -11.52
N LYS A 200 -5.21 -9.01 -12.05
CA LYS A 200 -3.90 -9.31 -12.68
C LYS A 200 -3.62 -8.37 -13.86
N LEU A 201 -4.62 -8.08 -14.71
CA LEU A 201 -4.50 -7.11 -15.81
C LEU A 201 -4.21 -5.70 -15.32
N LEU A 202 -4.91 -5.24 -14.27
CA LEU A 202 -4.65 -3.92 -13.66
C LEU A 202 -3.25 -3.86 -13.06
N LYS A 203 -2.82 -4.89 -12.33
CA LYS A 203 -1.49 -4.96 -11.72
C LYS A 203 -0.39 -4.92 -12.78
N LYS A 204 -0.52 -5.69 -13.86
CA LYS A 204 0.44 -5.73 -14.98
C LYS A 204 0.54 -4.40 -15.72
N ALA A 205 -0.53 -3.60 -15.75
CA ALA A 205 -0.58 -2.33 -16.49
C ALA A 205 0.54 -1.35 -16.13
N TYR A 206 1.06 -1.38 -14.91
CA TYR A 206 2.16 -0.48 -14.48
C TYR A 206 3.43 -0.62 -15.33
N ILE A 207 3.77 -1.85 -15.72
CA ILE A 207 4.95 -2.17 -16.52
C ILE A 207 4.52 -2.49 -17.95
N ASP A 208 3.62 -3.45 -18.10
CA ASP A 208 3.36 -4.08 -19.39
C ASP A 208 2.65 -3.15 -20.38
N ALA A 209 1.77 -2.25 -19.91
CA ALA A 209 0.99 -1.39 -20.81
C ALA A 209 1.84 -0.44 -21.66
N ARG A 210 3.04 -0.09 -21.18
CA ARG A 210 3.96 0.84 -21.87
C ARG A 210 5.01 0.12 -22.72
N TYR A 211 5.40 -1.09 -22.33
CA TYR A 211 6.57 -1.76 -22.92
C TYR A 211 6.22 -3.03 -23.70
N LYS A 212 5.10 -3.70 -23.40
CA LYS A 212 4.76 -4.99 -24.02
C LYS A 212 3.69 -4.83 -25.09
N LYS A 213 3.99 -5.33 -26.30
CA LYS A 213 3.04 -5.33 -27.41
C LYS A 213 1.84 -6.25 -27.10
N GLU A 214 2.09 -7.33 -26.38
CA GLU A 214 1.16 -8.40 -26.01
C GLU A 214 0.15 -7.98 -24.95
N TYR A 215 0.40 -6.88 -24.21
CA TYR A 215 -0.58 -6.38 -23.25
C TYR A 215 -1.84 -5.93 -23.98
N LYS A 216 -2.94 -6.66 -23.81
CA LYS A 216 -4.25 -6.35 -24.38
C LYS A 216 -5.26 -6.21 -23.26
N ILE A 217 -6.10 -5.18 -23.35
CA ILE A 217 -7.23 -4.97 -22.46
C ILE A 217 -8.37 -4.35 -23.26
N THR A 218 -9.58 -4.87 -23.06
CA THR A 218 -10.78 -4.41 -23.75
C THR A 218 -11.44 -3.25 -23.02
N LYS A 219 -12.29 -2.50 -23.73
CA LYS A 219 -13.12 -1.45 -23.13
C LYS A 219 -13.96 -1.96 -21.95
N LYS A 220 -14.62 -3.12 -22.11
CA LYS A 220 -15.46 -3.74 -21.07
C LYS A 220 -14.67 -4.06 -19.79
N GLN A 221 -13.47 -4.62 -19.94
CA GLN A 221 -12.57 -4.91 -18.83
C GLN A 221 -12.11 -3.62 -18.13
N LEU A 222 -11.76 -2.57 -18.89
CA LEU A 222 -11.41 -1.26 -18.33
C LEU A 222 -12.56 -0.61 -17.56
N GLU A 223 -13.78 -0.63 -18.10
CA GLU A 223 -14.96 -0.06 -17.45
C GLU A 223 -15.31 -0.82 -16.17
N TYR A 224 -15.16 -2.14 -16.16
CA TYR A 224 -15.27 -2.94 -14.94
C TYR A 224 -14.24 -2.47 -13.89
N LEU A 225 -12.96 -2.42 -14.25
CA LEU A 225 -11.90 -1.98 -13.35
C LEU A 225 -12.13 -0.55 -12.84
N ALA A 226 -12.64 0.35 -13.69
CA ALA A 226 -12.92 1.72 -13.30
C ALA A 226 -14.01 1.82 -12.24
N LYS A 227 -15.07 0.99 -12.33
CA LYS A 227 -16.07 0.87 -11.26
C LYS A 227 -15.42 0.43 -9.95
N ARG A 228 -14.47 -0.52 -9.98
CA ARG A 228 -13.73 -0.96 -8.79
C ARG A 228 -12.86 0.16 -8.20
N VAL A 229 -12.14 0.92 -9.02
CA VAL A 229 -11.35 2.07 -8.56
C VAL A 229 -12.24 3.20 -8.04
N LYS A 230 -13.46 3.37 -8.59
CA LYS A 230 -14.42 4.34 -8.07
C LYS A 230 -14.94 3.94 -6.69
N LEU A 231 -15.15 2.66 -6.45
CA LEU A 231 -15.44 2.14 -5.11
C LEU A 231 -14.27 2.41 -4.16
N LEU A 232 -13.03 2.13 -4.58
CA LEU A 232 -11.82 2.44 -3.81
C LEU A 232 -11.75 3.92 -3.43
N GLN A 233 -12.04 4.82 -4.37
CA GLN A 233 -12.08 6.27 -4.13
C GLN A 233 -13.06 6.63 -3.02
N ARG A 234 -14.28 6.06 -3.05
CA ARG A 234 -15.33 6.34 -2.05
C ARG A 234 -14.92 5.84 -0.67
N LEU A 235 -14.42 4.61 -0.57
CA LEU A 235 -13.94 4.03 0.68
C LEU A 235 -12.76 4.80 1.24
N THR A 236 -11.75 5.11 0.41
CA THR A 236 -10.60 5.94 0.81
C THR A 236 -11.06 7.27 1.39
N LYS A 237 -12.01 7.96 0.75
CA LYS A 237 -12.55 9.24 1.24
C LYS A 237 -13.22 9.10 2.60
N LYS A 238 -14.09 8.09 2.77
CA LYS A 238 -14.85 7.87 4.00
C LYS A 238 -13.90 7.55 5.16
N ILE A 239 -13.12 6.48 5.01
CA ILE A 239 -12.26 5.92 6.05
C ILE A 239 -11.16 6.90 6.47
N CYS A 240 -10.55 7.62 5.51
CA CYS A 240 -9.54 8.63 5.84
C CYS A 240 -10.13 9.81 6.62
N LYS A 241 -11.35 10.25 6.30
CA LYS A 241 -12.00 11.35 7.03
C LYS A 241 -12.30 10.95 8.48
N GLU A 242 -12.90 9.78 8.68
CA GLU A 242 -13.16 9.21 10.00
C GLU A 242 -11.87 9.12 10.82
N LYS A 243 -10.78 8.63 10.20
CA LYS A 243 -9.47 8.57 10.86
C LYS A 243 -8.90 9.93 11.22
N ILE A 244 -9.03 10.93 10.34
CA ILE A 244 -8.57 12.30 10.60
C ILE A 244 -9.35 12.92 11.77
N GLU A 245 -10.66 12.66 11.84
CA GLU A 245 -11.51 13.16 12.91
C GLU A 245 -11.17 12.52 14.26
N SER A 246 -10.75 11.24 14.26
CA SER A 246 -10.33 10.48 15.44
C SER A 246 -9.05 11.00 16.13
N PHE A 247 -8.31 11.93 15.50
CA PHE A 247 -7.18 12.59 16.17
C PHE A 247 -7.74 13.70 17.07
N VAL A 248 -8.02 13.36 18.33
CA VAL A 248 -8.48 14.26 19.39
C VAL A 248 -7.31 14.71 20.24
#